data_AF-A0A8T5FCF9-F1
#
_entry.id   AF-A0A8T5FCF9-F1
#
_cell.length_a   1.000
_cell.length_b   1.000
_cell.length_c   1.000
_cell.angle_alpha   90.00
_cell.angle_beta   90.00
_cell.angle_gamma   90.00
#
_symmetry.space_group_name_H-M   'P 1'
#
loop_
_entity.id
_entity.type
_entity.pdbx_description
1 polymer ?
#
loop_
_entity_poly.entity_id
_entity_poly.type
_entity_poly.pdbx_seq_one_letter_code
_entity_poly.pdbx_strand_id
1 'polypeptide(L)'
;MSLHPIVKNPKNYQRNNIPHAYNPSYQQQVRVKCSFCTEKRKKKIYKTLYRLHYHLLKDHEYEYGTRNYVMSLADKLIRGESLD
;
A
#
# COMPACT_ATOMS: atom_id res chain seq x y z
N MET A 1 -10.47 22.04 12.39
CA MET A 1 -10.41 20.88 13.30
C MET A 1 -10.57 19.62 12.46
N SER A 2 -9.46 18.96 12.10
CA SER A 2 -9.49 17.76 11.25
C SER A 2 -9.60 16.53 12.14
N LEU A 3 -10.74 15.84 12.07
CA LEU A 3 -10.98 14.57 12.76
C LEU A 3 -10.19 13.46 12.05
N HIS A 4 -9.09 13.02 12.65
CA HIS A 4 -8.43 11.78 12.27
C HIS A 4 -9.15 10.63 12.98
N PRO A 5 -9.75 9.65 12.26
CA PRO A 5 -10.36 8.51 12.91
C PRO A 5 -9.28 7.68 13.61
N ILE A 6 -9.37 7.64 14.93
CA ILE A 6 -8.55 6.78 15.79
C ILE A 6 -8.95 5.33 15.48
N VAL A 7 -8.06 4.60 14.80
CA VAL A 7 -8.23 3.17 14.53
C VAL A 7 -8.22 2.44 15.87
N LYS A 8 -9.42 2.16 16.39
CA LYS A 8 -9.61 1.30 17.55
C LYS A 8 -9.28 -0.13 17.13
N ASN A 9 -8.07 -0.57 17.50
CA ASN A 9 -7.70 -1.92 17.98
C ASN A 9 -6.41 -2.46 17.33
N PRO A 10 -5.22 -2.10 17.85
CA PRO A 10 -3.92 -2.50 17.26
C PRO A 10 -3.54 -3.98 17.47
N LYS A 11 -4.25 -4.74 18.32
CA LYS A 11 -3.80 -6.05 18.80
C LYS A 11 -4.07 -7.25 17.89
N ASN A 12 -4.93 -7.12 16.87
CA ASN A 12 -5.20 -8.20 15.90
C ASN A 12 -4.46 -8.02 14.55
N TYR A 13 -3.75 -6.90 14.37
CA TYR A 13 -3.18 -6.51 13.07
C TYR A 13 -1.81 -7.16 12.78
N GLN A 14 -1.03 -7.48 13.83
CA GLN A 14 0.38 -7.85 13.69
C GLN A 14 0.64 -9.26 13.16
N ARG A 15 -0.36 -10.16 13.10
CA ARG A 15 -0.05 -11.55 12.75
C ARG A 15 0.20 -11.76 11.26
N ASN A 16 -0.39 -10.95 10.39
CA ASN A 16 -0.22 -11.06 8.94
C ASN A 16 -0.13 -9.67 8.31
N ASN A 17 1.07 -9.08 8.31
CA ASN A 17 1.42 -7.94 7.46
C ASN A 17 1.45 -8.33 5.95
N ILE A 18 0.67 -9.35 5.60
CA ILE A 18 0.56 -9.94 4.29
C ILE A 18 -0.38 -9.04 3.48
N PRO A 19 0.01 -8.64 2.27
CA PRO A 19 -0.87 -7.89 1.40
C PRO A 19 -2.11 -8.73 1.08
N HIS A 20 -3.25 -8.35 1.66
CA HIS A 20 -4.50 -9.09 1.54
C HIS A 20 -5.66 -8.15 1.24
N ALA A 21 -6.62 -8.60 0.44
CA ALA A 21 -7.78 -7.80 0.04
C ALA A 21 -8.62 -7.32 1.23
N TYR A 22 -8.64 -8.09 2.32
CA TYR A 22 -9.40 -7.79 3.55
C TYR A 22 -8.61 -6.99 4.60
N ASN A 23 -7.34 -6.64 4.33
CA ASN A 23 -6.58 -5.79 5.25
C ASN A 23 -7.04 -4.33 5.09
N PRO A 24 -7.59 -3.68 6.14
CA PRO A 24 -8.13 -2.33 6.06
C PRO A 24 -7.09 -1.29 5.62
N SER A 25 -5.83 -1.43 6.02
CA SER A 25 -4.73 -0.55 5.61
C SER A 25 -4.48 -0.61 4.10
N TYR A 26 -4.79 -1.75 3.47
CA TYR A 26 -4.64 -1.94 2.03
C TYR A 26 -5.84 -1.43 1.22
N GLN A 27 -7.00 -1.26 1.87
CA GLN A 27 -8.20 -0.69 1.26
C GLN A 27 -8.29 0.84 1.44
N GLN A 28 -7.51 1.42 2.35
CA GLN A 28 -7.46 2.85 2.58
C GLN A 28 -7.16 3.61 1.27
N GLN A 29 -7.86 4.73 1.07
CA GLN A 29 -7.64 5.58 -0.08
C GLN A 29 -6.27 6.26 0.03
N VAL A 30 -5.43 6.03 -0.97
CA VAL A 30 -4.08 6.60 -1.08
C VAL A 30 -3.82 7.05 -2.51
N ARG A 31 -2.76 7.83 -2.74
CA ARG A 31 -2.35 8.25 -4.09
C ARG A 31 -0.91 7.86 -4.33
N VAL A 32 -0.65 6.57 -4.52
CA VAL A 32 0.72 6.06 -4.69
C VAL A 32 1.04 5.75 -6.15
N LYS A 33 2.27 6.04 -6.57
CA LYS A 33 2.81 5.66 -7.90
C LYS A 33 3.63 4.38 -7.75
N CYS A 34 3.62 3.52 -8.77
CA CYS A 34 4.51 2.36 -8.79
C CYS A 34 5.94 2.82 -9.09
N SER A 35 6.87 2.59 -8.16
CA SER A 35 8.30 2.92 -8.35
C SER A 35 9.01 2.03 -9.37
N PHE A 36 8.45 0.87 -9.72
CA PHE A 36 9.02 -0.08 -10.68
C PHE A 36 8.55 0.17 -12.12
N CYS A 37 7.49 0.96 -12.32
CA CYS A 37 7.07 1.39 -13.65
C CYS A 37 8.02 2.45 -14.20
N THR A 38 8.72 2.16 -15.29
CA THR A 38 9.48 3.16 -16.05
C THR A 38 8.54 4.11 -16.80
N GLU A 39 8.95 5.36 -17.00
CA GLU A 39 8.10 6.46 -17.48
C GLU A 39 7.38 6.21 -18.82
N LYS A 40 7.85 5.25 -19.63
CA LYS A 40 7.18 4.82 -20.86
C LYS A 40 5.84 4.11 -20.61
N ARG A 41 5.65 3.49 -19.44
CA ARG A 41 4.35 2.96 -19.00
C ARG A 41 3.72 4.01 -18.08
N LYS A 42 2.72 4.72 -18.62
CA LYS A 42 1.87 5.75 -17.98
C LYS A 42 1.95 5.72 -16.44
N LYS A 43 2.43 6.81 -15.82
CA LYS A 43 2.47 7.02 -14.36
C LYS A 43 1.07 6.91 -13.76
N LYS A 44 0.62 5.68 -13.50
CA LYS A 44 -0.69 5.39 -12.96
C LYS A 44 -0.66 5.64 -11.46
N ILE A 45 -1.57 6.48 -11.00
CA ILE A 45 -1.79 6.70 -9.57
C ILE A 45 -2.75 5.62 -9.08
N TYR A 46 -2.28 4.80 -8.14
CA TYR A 46 -3.08 3.76 -7.51
C TYR A 46 -3.83 4.35 -6.32
N LYS A 47 -5.16 4.15 -6.33
CA LYS A 47 -6.08 4.69 -5.31
C LYS A 47 -6.05 3.92 -3.98
N THR A 48 -5.45 2.73 -3.95
CA THR A 48 -5.34 1.86 -2.76
C THR A 48 -4.04 1.05 -2.85
N LEU A 49 -3.46 0.68 -1.71
CA LEU A 49 -2.29 -0.21 -1.70
C LEU A 49 -2.64 -1.60 -2.26
N TYR A 50 -3.88 -2.07 -2.12
CA TYR A 50 -4.32 -3.32 -2.74
C TYR A 50 -4.19 -3.28 -4.26
N ARG A 51 -4.60 -2.18 -4.91
CA ARG A 51 -4.46 -2.03 -6.37
C ARG A 51 -3.01 -1.95 -6.80
N LEU A 52 -2.16 -1.27 -6.01
CA LEU A 52 -0.72 -1.24 -6.25
C LEU A 52 -0.12 -2.64 -6.12
N HIS A 53 -0.46 -3.36 -5.05
CA HIS A 53 0.02 -4.72 -4.80
C HIS A 53 -0.38 -5.66 -5.94
N TYR A 54 -1.63 -5.63 -6.38
CA TYR A 54 -2.11 -6.45 -7.48
C TYR A 54 -1.39 -6.14 -8.80
N HIS A 55 -1.09 -4.87 -9.05
CA HIS A 55 -0.29 -4.49 -10.21
C HIS A 55 1.15 -5.01 -10.09
N LEU A 56 1.77 -4.90 -8.92
CA LEU A 56 3.12 -5.44 -8.70
C LEU A 56 3.16 -6.95 -8.86
N LEU A 57 2.13 -7.67 -8.40
CA LEU A 57 2.00 -9.12 -8.60
C LEU A 57 1.79 -9.52 -10.07
N LYS A 58 1.29 -8.63 -10.94
CA LYS A 58 1.00 -8.95 -12.35
C LYS A 58 2.07 -8.47 -13.32
N ASP A 59 2.58 -7.27 -13.09
CA ASP A 59 3.52 -6.61 -13.99
C ASP A 59 4.97 -6.70 -13.50
N HIS A 60 5.18 -6.99 -12.21
CA HIS A 60 6.48 -6.92 -11.54
C HIS A 60 6.72 -8.14 -10.62
N GLU A 61 6.11 -9.30 -10.91
CA GLU A 61 6.21 -10.48 -10.02
C GLU A 61 7.66 -10.96 -9.83
N TYR A 62 8.48 -10.83 -10.87
CA TYR A 62 9.89 -11.23 -10.90
C TYR A 62 10.84 -10.12 -10.43
N GLU A 63 10.33 -8.91 -10.16
CA GLU A 63 11.14 -7.79 -9.69
C GLU A 63 11.43 -7.96 -8.19
N TYR A 64 12.71 -7.97 -7.85
CA TYR A 64 13.14 -8.13 -6.47
C TYR A 64 12.73 -6.90 -5.63
N GLY A 65 12.11 -7.16 -4.47
CA GLY A 65 11.75 -6.11 -3.51
C GLY A 65 10.38 -5.48 -3.68
N THR A 66 9.57 -5.90 -4.66
CA THR A 66 8.18 -5.42 -4.83
C THR A 66 7.30 -5.68 -3.61
N ARG A 67 7.47 -6.84 -2.97
CA ARG A 67 6.79 -7.19 -1.71
C ARG A 67 7.19 -6.24 -0.56
N ASN A 68 8.49 -6.04 -0.36
CA ASN A 68 9.00 -5.15 0.69
C ASN A 68 8.55 -3.71 0.47
N TYR A 69 8.53 -3.24 -0.78
CA TYR A 69 8.04 -1.91 -1.13
C TYR A 69 6.60 -1.68 -0.67
N VAL A 70 5.69 -2.61 -0.97
CA VAL A 70 4.28 -2.51 -0.56
C VAL A 70 4.13 -2.58 0.96
N MET A 71 4.88 -3.46 1.62
CA MET A 71 4.86 -3.57 3.08
C MET A 71 5.35 -2.27 3.74
N SER A 72 6.41 -1.64 3.23
CA SER A 72 6.91 -0.36 3.73
C SER A 72 5.89 0.77 3.55
N LEU A 73 5.13 0.79 2.45
CA LEU A 73 4.04 1.75 2.25
C LEU A 73 2.89 1.53 3.25
N ALA A 74 2.56 0.27 3.53
CA ALA A 74 1.55 -0.07 4.53
C ALA A 74 2.00 0.39 5.93
N ASP A 75 3.27 0.19 6.28
CA ASP A 75 3.84 0.64 7.56
C ASP A 75 3.70 2.15 7.76
N LYS A 76 4.01 2.93 6.72
CA LYS A 76 3.81 4.39 6.70
C LYS A 76 2.35 4.79 6.94
N LEU A 77 1.40 4.13 6.28
CA LEU A 77 -0.03 4.42 6.49
C LEU A 77 -0.49 4.13 7.91
N ILE A 78 0.01 3.05 8.52
CA ILE A 78 -0.31 2.68 9.90
C ILE A 78 0.24 3.72 10.87
N ARG A 79 1.44 4.25 10.60
CA ARG A 79 2.03 5.36 11.36
C ARG A 79 1.32 6.69 11.14
N GLY A 80 0.40 6.77 10.17
CA GLY A 80 -0.29 8.01 9.80
C GLY A 80 0.54 8.95 8.94
N GLU A 81 1.60 8.45 8.29
CA GLU A 81 2.41 9.23 7.35
C GLU A 81 1.71 9.37 6.00
N SER A 82 1.82 10.57 5.40
CA SER A 82 1.32 10.83 4.06
C SER A 82 2.16 10.11 3.00
N LEU A 83 1.49 9.39 2.10
CA LEU A 83 2.08 8.81 0.89
C LEU A 83 1.85 9.76 -0.30
N ASP A 84 2.58 10.87 -0.35
CA ASP A 84 2.63 11.77 -1.52
C ASP A 84 3.83 11.45 -2.44
#